data_AF-A0A3D3UJP6-F1
#
_entry.id   AF-A0A3D3UJP6-F1
#
_cell.length_a   1.000
_cell.length_b   1.000
_cell.length_c   1.000
_cell.angle_alpha   90.00
_cell.angle_beta   90.00
_cell.angle_gamma   90.00
#
_symmetry.space_group_name_H-M   'P 1'
#
loop_
_entity.id
_entity.type
_entity.pdbx_description
1 polymer ?
#
loop_
_entity_poly.entity_id
_entity_poly.type
_entity_poly.pdbx_seq_one_letter_code
_entity_poly.pdbx_strand_id
1 'polypeptide(L)'
;MAPAAIKKWFLVHKWTSLVSMVFLLMLCVTGLPLIFYHEIDHALGYSIDAPDVADPAQRANIDDIVRDAASRRPDDKVQYLVGNADEPELWFVRMGADINALEASAFYIYDARTGDFLHDYPLGQGVMNIVFRLHYDMFAGIAGTLFLGLMGLVFVASLISGIVLYGPYMRKLRFGDIRRLRSKRIKWLDIHNFTGVVTFVWLFVVALTGVINTLSIPIFGQWQASQLAEMVAAQPERPIDPAAEVSADAALRAVQAVTPGQHLGFMAFPG
;
A
#
# COMPACT_ATOMS: atom_id res chain seq x y z
N MET A 1 -39.64 1.45 -15.64
CA MET A 1 -39.03 2.79 -15.54
C MET A 1 -39.52 3.65 -16.70
N ALA A 2 -39.87 4.92 -16.46
CA ALA A 2 -40.27 5.83 -17.53
C ALA A 2 -39.09 6.14 -18.49
N PRO A 3 -39.32 6.38 -19.79
CA PRO A 3 -38.25 6.67 -20.76
C PRO A 3 -37.34 7.85 -20.35
N ALA A 4 -37.92 8.88 -19.74
CA ALA A 4 -37.17 10.03 -19.22
C ALA A 4 -36.19 9.64 -18.09
N ALA A 5 -36.57 8.70 -17.23
CA ALA A 5 -35.72 8.21 -16.14
C ALA A 5 -34.54 7.40 -16.69
N ILE A 6 -34.78 6.53 -17.70
CA ILE A 6 -33.72 5.76 -18.36
C ILE A 6 -32.70 6.71 -19.02
N LYS A 7 -33.18 7.77 -19.69
CA LYS A 7 -32.30 8.77 -20.31
C LYS A 7 -31.40 9.48 -19.30
N LYS A 8 -31.94 9.82 -18.12
CA LYS A 8 -31.15 10.44 -17.03
C LYS A 8 -30.07 9.49 -16.52
N TRP A 9 -30.43 8.25 -16.18
CA TRP A 9 -29.45 7.25 -15.72
C TRP A 9 -28.38 6.96 -16.76
N PHE A 10 -28.75 6.91 -18.05
CA PHE A 10 -27.80 6.75 -19.14
C PHE A 10 -26.80 7.91 -19.21
N LEU A 11 -27.26 9.15 -19.04
CA LEU A 11 -26.37 10.32 -19.00
C LEU A 11 -25.43 10.26 -17.80
N VAL A 12 -25.94 9.92 -16.61
CA VAL A 12 -25.13 9.72 -15.41
C VAL A 12 -24.05 8.68 -15.68
N HIS A 13 -24.44 7.46 -16.06
CA HIS A 13 -23.51 6.37 -16.34
C HIS A 13 -22.48 6.74 -17.41
N LYS A 14 -22.91 7.40 -18.50
CA LYS A 14 -21.99 7.82 -19.57
C LYS A 14 -20.91 8.77 -19.05
N TRP A 15 -21.29 9.80 -18.30
CA TRP A 15 -20.34 10.82 -17.86
C TRP A 15 -19.49 10.35 -16.69
N THR A 16 -20.06 9.65 -15.71
CA THR A 16 -19.29 9.09 -14.60
C THR A 16 -18.29 8.03 -15.10
N SER A 17 -18.68 7.18 -16.05
CA SER A 17 -17.76 6.24 -16.69
C SER A 17 -16.67 6.95 -17.47
N LEU A 18 -17.00 7.96 -18.29
CA LEU A 18 -16.02 8.63 -19.12
C LEU A 18 -14.97 9.38 -18.30
N VAL A 19 -15.40 10.06 -17.23
CA VAL A 19 -14.50 10.80 -16.34
C VAL A 19 -13.61 9.83 -15.57
N SER A 20 -14.17 8.79 -14.96
CA SER A 20 -13.38 7.82 -14.18
C SER A 20 -12.47 6.94 -15.03
N MET A 21 -12.81 6.67 -16.30
CA MET A 21 -12.04 5.81 -17.20
C MET A 21 -10.57 6.21 -17.31
N VAL A 22 -10.29 7.51 -17.43
CA VAL A 22 -8.91 8.00 -17.60
C VAL A 22 -8.04 7.65 -16.40
N PHE A 23 -8.59 7.84 -15.19
CA PHE A 23 -7.89 7.56 -13.94
C PHE A 23 -7.81 6.07 -13.65
N LEU A 24 -8.87 5.30 -13.93
CA LEU A 24 -8.83 3.84 -13.82
C LEU A 24 -7.83 3.23 -14.79
N LEU A 25 -7.73 3.75 -16.02
CA LEU A 25 -6.72 3.29 -16.98
C LEU A 25 -5.32 3.54 -16.43
N MET A 26 -5.06 4.73 -15.90
CA MET A 26 -3.79 5.04 -15.23
C MET A 26 -3.53 4.07 -14.07
N LEU A 27 -4.50 3.83 -13.18
CA LEU A 27 -4.37 2.90 -12.05
C LEU A 27 -4.14 1.46 -12.50
N CYS A 28 -4.79 1.00 -13.57
CA CYS A 28 -4.56 -0.34 -14.14
C CYS A 28 -3.15 -0.47 -14.73
N VAL A 29 -2.71 0.53 -15.51
CA VAL A 29 -1.40 0.52 -16.17
C VAL A 29 -0.26 0.61 -15.16
N THR A 30 -0.46 1.36 -14.07
CA THR A 30 0.55 1.50 -13.01
C THR A 30 0.45 0.39 -11.96
N GLY A 31 -0.74 -0.12 -11.68
CA GLY A 31 -0.95 -1.18 -10.68
C GLY A 31 -0.42 -2.55 -11.12
N LEU A 32 -0.50 -2.88 -12.42
CA LEU A 32 -0.02 -4.17 -12.91
C LEU A 32 1.50 -4.37 -12.66
N PRO A 33 2.39 -3.42 -12.99
CA PRO A 33 3.80 -3.51 -12.61
C PRO A 33 4.03 -3.57 -11.10
N LEU A 34 3.26 -2.83 -10.30
CA LEU A 34 3.44 -2.79 -8.84
C LEU A 34 3.17 -4.13 -8.14
N ILE A 35 2.39 -5.02 -8.75
CA ILE A 35 2.19 -6.39 -8.23
C ILE A 35 3.51 -7.18 -8.26
N PHE A 36 4.39 -6.89 -9.23
CA PHE A 36 5.66 -7.58 -9.43
C PHE A 36 6.86 -6.73 -9.01
N TYR A 37 6.66 -5.83 -8.01
CA TYR A 37 7.70 -4.88 -7.66
C TYR A 37 8.99 -5.56 -7.18
N HIS A 38 8.88 -6.66 -6.43
CA HIS A 38 10.04 -7.43 -5.98
C HIS A 38 10.84 -8.00 -7.15
N GLU A 39 10.16 -8.62 -8.11
CA GLU A 39 10.80 -9.23 -9.28
C GLU A 39 11.41 -8.17 -10.20
N ILE A 40 10.73 -7.03 -10.35
CA ILE A 40 11.23 -5.91 -11.15
C ILE A 40 12.43 -5.26 -10.46
N ASP A 41 12.35 -5.01 -9.15
CA ASP A 41 13.46 -4.44 -8.39
C ASP A 41 14.67 -5.39 -8.39
N HIS A 42 14.46 -6.71 -8.28
CA HIS A 42 15.53 -7.71 -8.39
C HIS A 42 16.16 -7.72 -9.78
N ALA A 43 15.33 -7.73 -10.83
CA ALA A 43 15.80 -7.70 -12.21
C ALA A 43 16.55 -6.38 -12.56
N LEU A 44 16.24 -5.29 -11.86
CA LEU A 44 16.90 -3.99 -12.02
C LEU A 44 18.09 -3.81 -11.06
N GLY A 45 18.33 -4.75 -10.13
CA GLY A 45 19.41 -4.71 -9.16
C GLY A 45 19.20 -3.76 -7.98
N TYR A 46 17.94 -3.42 -7.67
CA TYR A 46 17.56 -2.59 -6.52
C TYR A 46 17.24 -3.40 -5.27
N SER A 47 16.94 -4.70 -5.41
CA SER A 47 16.90 -5.64 -4.28
C SER A 47 18.09 -6.59 -4.36
N ILE A 48 18.50 -7.09 -3.20
CA ILE A 48 19.66 -7.95 -3.02
C ILE A 48 19.25 -9.18 -2.22
N ASP A 49 19.74 -10.34 -2.66
CA ASP A 49 19.62 -11.56 -1.86
C ASP A 49 20.65 -11.53 -0.73
N ALA A 50 20.28 -12.12 0.41
CA ALA A 50 21.21 -12.26 1.52
C ALA A 50 22.40 -13.14 1.07
N PRO A 51 23.65 -12.73 1.34
CA PRO A 51 24.82 -13.50 0.94
C PRO A 51 24.88 -14.85 1.68
N ASP A 52 25.58 -15.83 1.12
CA ASP A 52 25.89 -17.06 1.85
C ASP A 52 26.83 -16.76 3.03
N VAL A 53 26.47 -17.20 4.23
CA VAL A 53 27.26 -17.02 5.45
C VAL A 53 27.70 -18.36 6.02
N ALA A 54 28.82 -18.36 6.76
CA ALA A 54 29.39 -19.59 7.33
C ALA A 54 28.49 -20.25 8.39
N ASP A 55 27.77 -19.45 9.19
CA ASP A 55 26.81 -19.94 10.18
C ASP A 55 25.43 -19.28 9.96
N PRO A 56 24.49 -19.97 9.29
CA PRO A 56 23.14 -19.46 9.08
C PRO A 56 22.32 -19.29 10.37
N ALA A 57 22.71 -19.97 11.46
CA ALA A 57 22.05 -19.87 12.76
C ALA A 57 22.53 -18.68 13.59
N GLN A 58 23.68 -18.08 13.24
CA GLN A 58 24.19 -16.88 13.89
C GLN A 58 23.18 -15.74 13.76
N ARG A 59 23.09 -14.89 14.78
CA ARG A 59 22.35 -13.63 14.74
C ARG A 59 23.24 -12.50 15.19
N ALA A 60 23.22 -11.42 14.42
CA ALA A 60 23.97 -10.22 14.70
C ALA A 60 23.36 -9.47 15.88
N ASN A 61 24.20 -8.71 16.59
CA ASN A 61 23.72 -7.81 17.62
C ASN A 61 23.00 -6.62 16.97
N ILE A 62 21.74 -6.39 17.36
CA ILE A 62 20.92 -5.32 16.79
C ILE A 62 21.45 -3.93 17.13
N ASP A 63 22.06 -3.74 18.31
CA ASP A 63 22.60 -2.43 18.69
C ASP A 63 23.73 -2.00 17.74
N ASP A 64 24.53 -2.94 17.26
CA ASP A 64 25.61 -2.65 16.31
C ASP A 64 25.05 -2.22 14.94
N ILE A 65 23.98 -2.88 14.48
CA ILE A 65 23.26 -2.50 13.24
C ILE A 65 22.66 -1.11 13.38
N VAL A 66 21.96 -0.83 14.48
CA VAL A 66 21.32 0.46 14.74
C VAL A 66 22.37 1.58 14.83
N ARG A 67 23.50 1.31 15.50
CA ARG A 67 24.62 2.26 15.62
C ARG A 67 25.26 2.55 14.27
N ASP A 68 25.51 1.52 13.45
CA ASP A 68 26.04 1.69 12.10
C ASP A 68 25.07 2.51 11.23
N ALA A 69 23.77 2.17 11.23
CA ALA A 69 22.75 2.91 10.49
C ALA A 69 22.69 4.40 10.89
N ALA A 70 22.69 4.69 12.19
CA ALA A 70 22.72 6.07 12.70
C ALA A 70 24.01 6.80 12.28
N SER A 71 25.16 6.11 12.27
CA SER A 71 26.43 6.72 11.86
C SER A 71 26.49 7.11 10.38
N ARG A 72 25.72 6.43 9.52
CA ARG A 72 25.64 6.70 8.08
C ARG A 72 24.86 7.98 7.77
N ARG A 73 23.90 8.34 8.63
CA ARG A 73 23.16 9.62 8.56
C ARG A 73 22.99 10.21 9.95
N PRO A 74 24.01 10.93 10.45
CA PRO A 74 24.02 11.49 11.80
C PRO A 74 22.92 12.52 12.08
N ASP A 75 22.41 13.18 11.04
CA ASP A 75 21.35 14.19 11.15
C ASP A 75 19.94 13.56 11.18
N ASP A 76 19.81 12.28 10.81
CA ASP A 76 18.54 11.55 10.78
C ASP A 76 18.38 10.67 12.02
N LYS A 77 17.15 10.19 12.24
CA LYS A 77 16.78 9.27 13.31
C LYS A 77 16.45 7.89 12.77
N VAL A 78 16.93 6.86 13.46
CA VAL A 78 16.46 5.49 13.27
C VAL A 78 15.03 5.43 13.79
N GLN A 79 14.06 5.15 12.91
CA GLN A 79 12.64 5.09 13.30
C GLN A 79 12.20 3.66 13.56
N TYR A 80 12.58 2.73 12.67
CA TYR A 80 12.16 1.35 12.74
C TYR A 80 13.26 0.38 12.32
N LEU A 81 13.32 -0.77 13.00
CA LEU A 81 13.92 -2.00 12.50
C LEU A 81 12.78 -2.93 12.10
N VAL A 82 12.77 -3.41 10.87
CA VAL A 82 11.72 -4.28 10.31
C VAL A 82 12.32 -5.62 9.95
N GLY A 83 11.67 -6.69 10.40
CA GLY A 83 11.97 -8.06 10.01
C GLY A 83 10.93 -8.56 9.01
N ASN A 84 11.40 -9.30 8.01
CA ASN A 84 10.52 -9.98 7.06
C ASN A 84 10.52 -11.49 7.36
N ALA A 85 9.34 -12.08 7.51
CA ALA A 85 9.22 -13.51 7.75
C ALA A 85 9.62 -14.35 6.52
N ASP A 86 9.44 -13.79 5.33
CA ASP A 86 9.82 -14.44 4.06
C ASP A 86 11.32 -14.30 3.77
N GLU A 87 11.98 -13.31 4.39
CA GLU A 87 13.42 -13.04 4.27
C GLU A 87 14.05 -12.87 5.66
N PRO A 88 14.08 -13.92 6.50
CA PRO A 88 14.52 -13.84 7.91
C PRO A 88 16.02 -13.57 8.08
N GLU A 89 16.74 -13.51 6.97
CA GLU A 89 18.17 -13.26 6.85
C GLU A 89 18.49 -11.78 6.65
N LEU A 90 17.46 -10.94 6.44
CA LEU A 90 17.59 -9.52 6.21
C LEU A 90 16.94 -8.71 7.34
N TRP A 91 17.63 -7.66 7.76
CA TRP A 91 17.07 -6.58 8.56
C TRP A 91 16.93 -5.33 7.72
N PHE A 92 15.80 -4.65 7.88
CA PHE A 92 15.54 -3.39 7.22
C PHE A 92 15.49 -2.27 8.26
N VAL A 93 16.33 -1.25 8.10
CA VAL A 93 16.38 -0.09 8.99
C VAL A 93 15.82 1.13 8.27
N ARG A 94 14.68 1.65 8.76
CA ARG A 94 14.06 2.88 8.24
C ARG A 94 14.58 4.09 9.00
N MET A 95 15.16 5.03 8.27
CA MET A 95 15.60 6.34 8.76
C MET A 95 14.57 7.42 8.39
N GLY A 96 14.51 8.48 9.19
CA GLY A 96 13.76 9.69 8.86
C GLY A 96 14.42 10.93 9.45
N ALA A 97 14.07 12.11 8.93
CA ALA A 97 14.60 13.39 9.42
C ALA A 97 14.31 13.61 10.92
N ASP A 98 13.20 13.05 11.42
CA ASP A 98 12.85 12.97 12.82
C ASP A 98 11.96 11.73 13.07
N ILE A 99 11.63 11.45 14.33
CA ILE A 99 10.88 10.23 14.69
C ILE A 99 9.45 10.20 14.13
N ASN A 100 8.87 11.36 13.82
CA ASN A 100 7.53 11.54 13.27
C ASN A 100 7.54 11.78 11.74
N ALA A 101 8.70 11.71 11.09
CA ALA A 101 8.81 11.93 9.65
C ALA A 101 7.99 10.89 8.87
N LEU A 102 7.04 11.40 8.07
CA LEU A 102 6.13 10.59 7.24
C LEU A 102 6.87 9.88 6.09
N GLU A 103 7.82 10.57 5.47
CA GLU A 103 8.65 10.03 4.40
C GLU A 103 9.97 9.52 5.00
N ALA A 104 10.43 8.37 4.51
CA ALA A 104 11.73 7.84 4.91
C ALA A 104 12.83 8.69 4.27
N SER A 105 13.88 9.00 5.01
CA SER A 105 15.07 9.61 4.44
C SER A 105 15.98 8.54 3.83
N ALA A 106 16.13 7.40 4.51
CA ALA A 106 16.95 6.25 4.08
C ALA A 106 16.25 4.94 4.45
N PHE A 107 16.58 3.88 3.71
CA PHE A 107 16.10 2.55 4.01
C PHE A 107 17.25 1.55 3.77
N TYR A 108 17.88 1.13 4.86
CA TYR A 108 19.08 0.31 4.83
C TYR A 108 18.77 -1.17 5.00
N ILE A 109 19.47 -2.00 4.25
CA ILE A 109 19.38 -3.46 4.30
C ILE A 109 20.66 -4.00 4.92
N TYR A 110 20.51 -4.83 5.94
CA TYR A 110 21.59 -5.49 6.68
C TYR A 110 21.40 -6.99 6.69
N ASP A 111 22.51 -7.73 6.77
CA ASP A 111 22.45 -9.17 7.04
C ASP A 111 22.10 -9.40 8.53
N ALA A 112 21.02 -10.14 8.78
CA ALA A 112 20.55 -10.42 10.14
C ALA A 112 21.47 -11.36 10.94
N ARG A 113 22.39 -12.04 10.27
CA ARG A 113 23.28 -13.06 10.82
C ARG A 113 24.65 -12.46 11.15
N THR A 114 25.21 -11.66 10.23
CA THR A 114 26.53 -11.02 10.42
C THR A 114 26.47 -9.58 10.90
N GLY A 115 25.40 -8.86 10.60
CA GLY A 115 25.26 -7.43 10.89
C GLY A 115 25.90 -6.54 9.83
N ASP A 116 26.36 -7.15 8.73
CA ASP A 116 26.99 -6.41 7.64
C ASP A 116 25.96 -5.56 6.92
N PHE A 117 26.35 -4.33 6.61
CA PHE A 117 25.59 -3.48 5.71
C PHE A 117 25.64 -4.04 4.30
N LEU A 118 24.47 -4.27 3.70
CA LEU A 118 24.37 -4.86 2.38
C LEU A 118 23.98 -3.82 1.32
N HIS A 119 22.97 -2.98 1.59
CA HIS A 119 22.46 -2.05 0.59
C HIS A 119 21.76 -0.82 1.18
N ASP A 120 21.86 0.32 0.49
CA ASP A 120 21.04 1.51 0.70
C ASP A 120 19.98 1.53 -0.40
N TYR A 121 18.73 1.21 -0.04
CA TYR A 121 17.65 1.16 -1.01
C TYR A 121 17.43 2.58 -1.58
N PRO A 122 17.45 2.76 -2.91
CA PRO A 122 17.44 4.08 -3.52
C PRO A 122 16.04 4.70 -3.49
N LEU A 123 15.66 5.21 -2.31
CA LEU A 123 14.38 5.84 -2.05
C LEU A 123 14.11 6.97 -3.04
N GLY A 124 12.89 6.99 -3.60
CA GLY A 124 12.47 8.03 -4.52
C GLY A 124 13.10 7.93 -5.92
N GLN A 125 13.88 6.89 -6.22
CA GLN A 125 14.53 6.70 -7.51
C GLN A 125 13.98 5.48 -8.26
N GLY A 126 14.38 5.35 -9.52
CA GLY A 126 14.00 4.23 -10.36
C GLY A 126 12.60 4.36 -10.99
N VAL A 127 12.38 3.53 -12.01
CA VAL A 127 11.11 3.50 -12.76
C VAL A 127 9.95 3.08 -11.85
N MET A 128 10.20 2.16 -10.91
CA MET A 128 9.17 1.68 -9.99
C MET A 128 8.68 2.76 -9.04
N ASN A 129 9.54 3.67 -8.57
CA ASN A 129 9.07 4.82 -7.79
C ASN A 129 8.17 5.76 -8.61
N ILE A 130 8.50 5.98 -9.90
CA ILE A 130 7.64 6.80 -10.77
C ILE A 130 6.26 6.17 -10.93
N VAL A 131 6.23 4.87 -11.18
CA VAL A 131 4.98 4.10 -11.29
C VAL A 131 4.20 4.15 -9.98
N PHE A 132 4.87 3.96 -8.85
CA PHE A 132 4.28 4.00 -7.52
C PHE A 132 3.68 5.37 -7.20
N ARG A 133 4.44 6.46 -7.35
CA ARG A 133 3.95 7.82 -7.09
C ARG A 133 2.79 8.18 -8.01
N LEU A 134 2.87 7.84 -9.30
CA LEU A 134 1.74 8.07 -10.21
C LEU A 134 0.47 7.29 -9.79
N HIS A 135 0.62 6.07 -9.27
CA HIS A 135 -0.48 5.24 -8.80
C HIS A 135 -1.07 5.72 -7.47
N TYR A 136 -0.21 6.11 -6.53
CA TYR A 136 -0.55 6.35 -5.13
C TYR A 136 -1.05 7.78 -4.87
N ASP A 137 -0.34 8.77 -5.40
CA ASP A 137 -0.58 10.19 -5.09
C ASP A 137 -0.52 11.13 -6.32
N MET A 138 -0.28 10.60 -7.52
CA MET A 138 -0.08 11.39 -8.74
C MET A 138 0.99 12.50 -8.60
N PHE A 139 1.99 12.29 -7.75
CA PHE A 139 3.01 13.29 -7.37
C PHE A 139 2.45 14.54 -6.67
N ALA A 140 1.22 14.49 -6.16
CA ALA A 140 0.56 15.60 -5.48
C ALA A 140 0.30 15.31 -3.99
N GLY A 141 0.97 14.28 -3.43
CA GLY A 141 0.83 13.87 -2.04
C GLY A 141 -0.64 13.67 -1.65
N ILE A 142 -1.01 14.16 -0.47
CA ILE A 142 -2.38 14.02 0.05
C ILE A 142 -3.45 14.56 -0.90
N ALA A 143 -3.19 15.65 -1.62
CA ALA A 143 -4.16 16.22 -2.55
C ALA A 143 -4.46 15.28 -3.71
N GLY A 144 -3.44 14.63 -4.26
CA GLY A 144 -3.60 13.66 -5.33
C GLY A 144 -4.24 12.36 -4.86
N THR A 145 -3.86 11.86 -3.69
CA THR A 145 -4.49 10.67 -3.08
C THR A 145 -5.99 10.92 -2.84
N LEU A 146 -6.38 12.06 -2.26
CA LEU A 146 -7.79 12.42 -2.06
C LEU A 146 -8.55 12.62 -3.38
N PHE A 147 -7.88 13.19 -4.39
CA PHE A 147 -8.46 13.33 -5.72
C PHE A 147 -8.73 11.97 -6.38
N LEU A 148 -7.80 11.00 -6.25
CA LEU A 148 -8.03 9.62 -6.68
C LEU A 148 -9.19 8.98 -5.90
N GLY A 149 -9.33 9.27 -4.61
CA GLY A 149 -10.48 8.87 -3.80
C GLY A 149 -11.80 9.39 -4.36
N LEU A 150 -11.85 10.67 -4.74
CA LEU A 150 -13.01 11.26 -5.42
C LEU A 150 -13.30 10.56 -6.75
N MET A 151 -12.27 10.27 -7.56
CA MET A 151 -12.44 9.52 -8.82
C MET A 151 -12.95 8.09 -8.56
N GLY A 152 -12.54 7.45 -7.47
CA GLY A 152 -13.08 6.18 -7.00
C GLY A 152 -14.57 6.26 -6.67
N LEU A 153 -15.02 7.33 -5.99
CA LEU A 153 -16.45 7.57 -5.73
C LEU A 153 -17.25 7.79 -7.03
N VAL A 154 -16.67 8.53 -8.00
CA VAL A 154 -17.27 8.69 -9.33
C VAL A 154 -17.39 7.33 -10.04
N PHE A 155 -16.39 6.46 -9.90
CA PHE A 155 -16.45 5.10 -10.42
C PHE A 155 -17.52 4.24 -9.73
N VAL A 156 -17.65 4.30 -8.41
CA VAL A 156 -18.73 3.64 -7.66
C VAL A 156 -20.10 4.10 -8.18
N ALA A 157 -20.29 5.39 -8.43
CA ALA A 157 -21.50 5.91 -9.05
C ALA A 157 -21.71 5.39 -10.49
N SER A 158 -20.64 5.20 -11.28
CA SER A 158 -20.70 4.52 -12.57
C SER A 158 -21.19 3.07 -12.45
N LEU A 159 -20.67 2.29 -11.50
CA LEU A 159 -21.08 0.91 -11.26
C LEU A 159 -22.57 0.82 -10.87
N ILE A 160 -23.01 1.66 -9.93
CA ILE A 160 -24.41 1.71 -9.48
C ILE A 160 -25.33 2.12 -10.63
N SER A 161 -24.97 3.14 -11.40
CA SER A 161 -25.77 3.54 -12.56
C SER A 161 -25.77 2.47 -13.67
N GLY A 162 -24.67 1.73 -13.84
CA GLY A 162 -24.55 0.60 -14.76
C GLY A 162 -25.52 -0.53 -14.41
N ILE A 163 -25.60 -0.93 -13.13
CA ILE A 163 -26.51 -2.00 -12.70
C ILE A 163 -27.98 -1.59 -12.83
N VAL A 164 -28.30 -0.31 -12.57
CA VAL A 164 -29.66 0.24 -12.76
C VAL A 164 -30.08 0.20 -14.24
N LEU A 165 -29.13 0.44 -15.16
CA LEU A 165 -29.36 0.37 -16.60
C LEU A 165 -29.39 -1.07 -17.13
N TYR A 166 -28.65 -2.00 -16.52
CA TYR A 166 -28.54 -3.38 -17.01
C TYR A 166 -29.92 -4.03 -17.25
N GLY A 167 -30.83 -3.95 -16.27
CA GLY A 167 -32.17 -4.55 -16.36
C GLY A 167 -32.96 -4.11 -17.60
N PRO A 168 -33.23 -2.80 -17.80
CA PRO A 168 -33.92 -2.30 -18.99
C PRO A 168 -33.29 -2.70 -20.33
N TYR A 169 -31.96 -2.70 -20.44
CA TYR A 169 -31.26 -2.99 -21.70
C TYR A 169 -31.12 -4.49 -22.00
N MET A 170 -31.06 -5.33 -20.97
CA MET A 170 -30.89 -6.79 -21.11
C MET A 170 -32.17 -7.60 -20.96
N ARG A 171 -33.32 -6.96 -20.71
CA ARG A 171 -34.62 -7.64 -20.49
C ARG A 171 -35.04 -8.67 -21.56
N LYS A 172 -34.57 -8.51 -22.81
CA LYS A 172 -34.95 -9.38 -23.95
C LYS A 172 -33.87 -10.40 -24.32
N LEU A 173 -32.77 -10.46 -23.57
CA LEU A 173 -31.62 -11.31 -23.85
C LEU A 173 -31.45 -12.30 -22.71
N ARG A 174 -31.00 -13.53 -23.01
CA ARG A 174 -30.60 -14.46 -21.96
C ARG A 174 -29.27 -13.98 -21.39
N PHE A 175 -29.00 -14.33 -20.14
CA PHE A 175 -27.72 -14.03 -19.53
C PHE A 175 -26.58 -14.64 -20.36
N GLY A 176 -25.58 -13.82 -20.72
CA GLY A 176 -24.45 -14.25 -21.56
C GLY A 176 -24.67 -14.19 -23.07
N ASP A 177 -25.86 -13.79 -23.55
CA ASP A 177 -26.11 -13.63 -24.99
C ASP A 177 -25.32 -12.45 -25.56
N ILE A 178 -24.40 -12.73 -26.50
CA ILE A 178 -23.68 -11.72 -27.28
C ILE A 178 -24.20 -11.77 -28.72
N ARG A 179 -24.80 -10.68 -29.21
CA ARG A 179 -25.38 -10.65 -30.57
C ARG A 179 -24.29 -10.48 -31.64
N ARG A 180 -23.67 -11.60 -32.03
CA ARG A 180 -22.53 -11.65 -32.96
C ARG A 180 -22.84 -11.23 -34.40
N LEU A 181 -24.09 -11.40 -34.86
CA LEU A 181 -24.53 -11.09 -36.23
C LEU A 181 -25.03 -9.64 -36.42
N ARG A 182 -24.89 -8.79 -35.39
CA ARG A 182 -25.29 -7.37 -35.43
C ARG A 182 -24.07 -6.48 -35.67
N SER A 183 -24.31 -5.17 -35.80
CA SER A 183 -23.24 -4.18 -35.99
C SER A 183 -22.20 -4.23 -34.85
N LYS A 184 -20.95 -3.86 -35.16
CA LYS A 184 -19.84 -3.83 -34.19
C LYS A 184 -20.21 -3.08 -32.89
N ARG A 185 -20.98 -1.98 -33.00
CA ARG A 185 -21.47 -1.20 -31.85
C ARG A 185 -22.34 -2.02 -30.89
N ILE A 186 -23.27 -2.80 -31.42
CA ILE A 186 -24.16 -3.64 -30.59
C ILE A 186 -23.35 -4.75 -29.93
N LYS A 187 -22.41 -5.36 -30.66
CA LYS A 187 -21.52 -6.37 -30.10
C LYS A 187 -20.68 -5.83 -28.93
N TRP A 188 -20.08 -4.65 -29.08
CA TRP A 188 -19.32 -4.00 -28.00
C TRP A 188 -20.19 -3.65 -26.79
N LEU A 189 -21.42 -3.19 -27.02
CA LEU A 189 -22.39 -2.93 -25.94
C LEU A 189 -22.74 -4.22 -25.19
N ASP A 190 -22.98 -5.32 -25.90
CA ASP A 190 -23.28 -6.62 -25.28
C ASP A 190 -22.08 -7.12 -24.46
N ILE A 191 -20.85 -7.00 -24.98
CA ILE A 191 -19.62 -7.35 -24.26
C ILE A 191 -19.47 -6.47 -23.00
N HIS A 192 -19.63 -5.15 -23.12
CA HIS A 192 -19.51 -4.24 -21.98
C HIS A 192 -20.53 -4.56 -20.88
N ASN A 193 -21.79 -4.81 -21.25
CA ASN A 193 -22.83 -5.18 -20.30
C ASN A 193 -22.57 -6.53 -19.64
N PHE A 194 -22.10 -7.52 -20.41
CA PHE A 194 -21.76 -8.83 -19.88
C PHE A 194 -20.56 -8.78 -18.92
N THR A 195 -19.45 -8.17 -19.35
CA THR A 195 -18.26 -8.00 -18.50
C THR A 195 -18.61 -7.18 -17.27
N GLY A 196 -19.39 -6.10 -17.43
CA GLY A 196 -19.81 -5.25 -16.34
C GLY A 196 -20.63 -5.99 -15.28
N VAL A 197 -21.62 -6.80 -15.67
CA VAL A 197 -22.45 -7.53 -14.68
C VAL A 197 -21.68 -8.67 -14.01
N VAL A 198 -20.82 -9.38 -14.75
CA VAL A 198 -20.00 -10.49 -14.22
C VAL A 198 -18.98 -9.97 -13.21
N THR A 199 -18.38 -8.82 -13.49
CA THR A 199 -17.33 -8.23 -12.63
C THR A 199 -17.87 -7.23 -11.61
N PHE A 200 -19.18 -6.93 -11.62
CA PHE A 200 -19.78 -5.88 -10.81
C PHE A 200 -19.42 -5.97 -9.33
N VAL A 201 -19.66 -7.14 -8.70
CA VAL A 201 -19.43 -7.31 -7.26
C VAL A 201 -17.96 -7.09 -6.91
N TRP A 202 -17.07 -7.69 -7.71
CA TRP A 202 -15.63 -7.55 -7.51
C TRP A 202 -15.17 -6.09 -7.70
N LEU A 203 -15.56 -5.44 -8.81
CA LEU A 203 -15.23 -4.04 -9.07
C LEU A 203 -15.80 -3.10 -8.01
N PHE A 204 -17.00 -3.38 -7.50
CA PHE A 204 -17.63 -2.57 -6.47
C PHE A 204 -16.86 -2.64 -5.15
N VAL A 205 -16.48 -3.85 -4.73
CA VAL A 205 -15.66 -4.04 -3.53
C VAL A 205 -14.30 -3.36 -3.69
N VAL A 206 -13.59 -3.63 -4.79
CA VAL A 206 -12.27 -3.04 -5.06
C VAL A 206 -12.33 -1.51 -5.16
N ALA A 207 -13.37 -0.95 -5.78
CA ALA A 207 -13.55 0.49 -5.86
C ALA A 207 -13.79 1.09 -4.48
N LEU A 208 -14.66 0.48 -3.66
CA LEU A 208 -14.98 0.99 -2.33
C LEU A 208 -13.78 0.88 -1.38
N THR A 209 -13.07 -0.26 -1.39
CA THR A 209 -11.85 -0.41 -0.58
C THR A 209 -10.75 0.51 -1.06
N GLY A 210 -10.61 0.73 -2.37
CA GLY A 210 -9.70 1.72 -2.94
C GLY A 210 -9.98 3.13 -2.42
N VAL A 211 -11.25 3.57 -2.42
CA VAL A 211 -11.64 4.86 -1.84
C VAL A 211 -11.28 4.94 -0.35
N ILE A 212 -11.56 3.89 0.43
CA ILE A 212 -11.19 3.86 1.85
C ILE A 212 -9.67 3.96 2.02
N ASN A 213 -8.89 3.29 1.17
CA ASN A 213 -7.42 3.33 1.23
C ASN A 213 -6.86 4.74 0.99
N THR A 214 -7.50 5.52 0.11
CA THR A 214 -7.11 6.93 -0.12
C THR A 214 -7.35 7.83 1.10
N LEU A 215 -8.15 7.38 2.07
CA LEU A 215 -8.44 8.09 3.31
C LEU A 215 -7.57 7.58 4.47
N SER A 216 -6.64 6.66 4.24
CA SER A 216 -5.81 6.06 5.29
C SER A 216 -5.07 7.11 6.13
N ILE A 217 -4.33 8.02 5.50
CA ILE A 217 -3.57 9.08 6.20
C ILE A 217 -4.47 9.89 7.16
N PRO A 218 -5.59 10.52 6.72
CA PRO A 218 -6.42 11.30 7.63
C PRO A 218 -7.14 10.43 8.67
N ILE A 219 -7.55 9.20 8.33
CA ILE A 219 -8.18 8.28 9.30
C ILE A 219 -7.18 7.92 10.42
N PHE A 220 -5.95 7.55 10.07
CA PHE A 220 -4.90 7.23 11.04
C PHE A 220 -4.52 8.45 11.87
N GLY A 221 -4.37 9.63 11.25
CA GLY A 221 -4.09 10.86 11.99
C GLY A 221 -5.17 11.20 13.00
N GLN A 222 -6.45 11.06 12.63
CA GLN A 222 -7.56 11.27 13.55
C GLN A 222 -7.58 10.24 14.69
N TRP A 223 -7.31 8.97 14.38
CA TRP A 223 -7.22 7.91 15.38
C TRP A 223 -6.08 8.17 16.38
N GLN A 224 -4.90 8.57 15.90
CA GLN A 224 -3.74 8.93 16.73
C GLN A 224 -4.06 10.10 17.67
N ALA A 225 -4.71 11.15 17.14
CA ALA A 225 -5.04 12.34 17.90
C ALA A 225 -6.18 12.16 18.92
N SER A 226 -6.94 11.06 18.85
CA SER A 226 -8.10 10.81 19.70
C SER A 226 -7.95 9.53 20.51
N GLN A 227 -8.36 8.39 19.93
CA GLN A 227 -8.44 7.12 20.63
C GLN A 227 -7.08 6.66 21.17
N LEU A 228 -6.01 6.81 20.38
CA LEU A 228 -4.67 6.45 20.86
C LEU A 228 -4.22 7.34 22.02
N ALA A 229 -4.44 8.65 21.92
CA ALA A 229 -4.13 9.59 23.00
C ALA A 229 -4.88 9.25 24.29
N GLU A 230 -6.15 8.87 24.20
CA GLU A 230 -6.96 8.42 25.35
C GLU A 230 -6.42 7.11 25.95
N MET A 231 -6.10 6.13 25.10
CA MET A 231 -5.53 4.85 25.55
C MET A 231 -4.19 5.03 26.26
N VAL A 232 -3.34 5.93 25.76
CA VAL A 232 -2.03 6.25 26.37
C VAL A 232 -2.23 7.00 27.69
N ALA A 233 -3.11 8.00 27.74
CA ALA A 233 -3.39 8.75 28.97
C ALA A 233 -4.00 7.89 30.09
N ALA A 234 -4.70 6.81 29.73
CA ALA A 234 -5.25 5.85 30.69
C ALA A 234 -4.19 4.89 31.28
N GLN A 235 -2.99 4.81 30.68
CA GLN A 235 -1.91 4.01 31.26
C GLN A 235 -1.19 4.81 32.36
N PRO A 236 -0.89 4.19 33.51
CA PRO A 236 -0.07 4.83 34.53
C PRO A 236 1.30 5.14 33.91
N GLU A 237 1.74 6.39 33.98
CA GLU A 237 3.12 6.75 33.64
C GLU A 237 4.05 5.91 34.51
N ARG A 238 4.71 4.93 33.88
CA ARG A 238 5.87 4.29 34.50
C ARG A 238 7.00 5.30 34.38
N PRO A 239 7.77 5.56 35.45
CA PRO A 239 8.99 6.35 35.34
C PRO A 239 9.88 5.70 34.28
N ILE A 240 9.97 6.31 33.11
CA ILE A 240 10.98 5.99 32.11
C ILE A 240 12.18 6.80 32.54
N ASP A 241 13.26 6.13 32.91
CA ASP A 241 14.54 6.81 33.08
C ASP A 241 15.03 7.21 31.68
N PRO A 242 15.05 8.51 31.32
CA PRO A 242 15.46 8.94 29.99
C PRO A 242 16.95 8.65 29.73
N ALA A 243 17.73 8.39 30.78
CA ALA A 243 19.14 8.02 30.69
C ALA A 243 19.36 6.51 30.63
N ALA A 244 18.32 5.68 30.80
CA ALA A 244 18.44 4.24 30.66
C ALA A 244 18.45 3.86 29.17
N GLU A 245 19.65 3.80 28.59
CA GLU A 245 19.85 3.16 27.30
C GLU A 245 19.55 1.65 27.45
N VAL A 246 18.41 1.22 26.90
CA VAL A 246 18.06 -0.19 26.81
C VAL A 246 18.55 -0.70 25.46
N SER A 247 19.43 -1.71 25.49
CA SER A 247 19.86 -2.45 24.31
C SER A 247 18.63 -3.00 23.55
N ALA A 248 18.53 -2.65 22.27
CA ALA A 248 17.51 -3.15 21.36
C ALA A 248 17.61 -4.67 21.21
N ASP A 249 18.84 -5.19 21.18
CA ASP A 249 19.11 -6.62 21.13
C ASP A 249 18.61 -7.34 22.41
N ALA A 250 18.88 -6.76 23.59
CA ALA A 250 18.38 -7.28 24.85
C ALA A 250 16.85 -7.25 24.93
N ALA A 251 16.23 -6.18 24.42
CA ALA A 251 14.78 -6.06 24.36
C ALA A 251 14.16 -7.16 23.46
N LEU A 252 14.73 -7.40 22.27
CA LEU A 252 14.29 -8.48 21.39
C LEU A 252 14.43 -9.85 22.07
N ARG A 253 15.60 -10.13 22.66
CA ARG A 253 15.85 -11.40 23.36
C ARG A 253 14.89 -11.64 24.52
N ALA A 254 14.56 -10.60 25.28
CA ALA A 254 13.60 -10.68 26.37
C ALA A 254 12.19 -11.05 25.88
N VAL A 255 11.76 -10.51 24.75
CA VAL A 255 10.48 -10.85 24.11
C VAL A 255 10.50 -12.29 23.61
N GLN A 256 11.53 -12.67 22.85
CA GLN A 256 11.66 -14.03 22.29
C GLN A 256 11.68 -15.12 23.36
N ALA A 257 12.23 -14.84 24.53
CA ALA A 257 12.24 -15.77 25.66
C ALA A 257 10.83 -16.13 26.17
N VAL A 258 9.86 -15.22 26.02
CA VAL A 258 8.47 -15.43 26.46
C VAL A 258 7.51 -15.73 25.31
N THR A 259 7.93 -15.53 24.05
CA THR A 259 7.15 -15.85 22.84
C THR A 259 7.93 -16.77 21.87
N PRO A 260 8.27 -18.00 22.29
CA PRO A 260 9.03 -18.92 21.44
C PRO A 260 8.28 -19.23 20.13
N GLY A 261 9.00 -19.19 19.01
CA GLY A 261 8.45 -19.41 17.68
C GLY A 261 7.81 -18.17 17.03
N GLN A 262 7.81 -17.01 17.70
CA GLN A 262 7.46 -15.75 17.06
C GLN A 262 8.68 -15.03 16.49
N HIS A 263 8.48 -14.34 15.38
CA HIS A 263 9.49 -13.53 14.70
C HIS A 263 9.20 -12.05 14.91
N LEU A 264 10.25 -11.23 14.96
CA LEU A 264 10.09 -9.78 15.03
C LEU A 264 9.51 -9.29 13.69
N GLY A 265 8.32 -8.69 13.73
CA GLY A 265 7.78 -7.96 12.58
C GLY A 265 8.41 -6.58 12.45
N PHE A 266 8.31 -5.76 13.50
CA PHE A 266 9.02 -4.49 13.57
C PHE A 266 9.30 -4.08 15.02
N MET A 267 10.32 -3.25 15.20
CA MET A 267 10.68 -2.57 16.42
C MET A 267 10.70 -1.07 16.14
N ALA A 268 9.93 -0.30 16.89
CA ALA A 268 9.91 1.16 16.81
C ALA A 268 10.87 1.76 17.85
N PHE A 269 11.68 2.71 17.41
CA PHE A 269 12.62 3.41 18.28
C PHE A 269 11.98 4.69 18.84
N PRO A 270 12.37 5.15 20.03
CA PRO A 270 11.80 6.34 20.65
C PRO A 270 12.35 7.68 20.08
N GLY A 271 13.40 7.65 19.26
CA GLY A 271 14.04 8.83 18.63
C GLY A 271 15.15 9.48 19.45
#